data_AF-W1DVD4-F1
#
_entry.id   AF-W1DVD4-F1
#
_cell.length_a   1.000
_cell.length_b   1.000
_cell.length_c   1.000
_cell.angle_alpha   90.00
_cell.angle_beta   90.00
_cell.angle_gamma   90.00
#
_symmetry.space_group_name_H-M   'P 1'
#
loop_
_entity.id
_entity.type
_entity.pdbx_description
1 polymer ?
#
loop_
_entity_poly.entity_id
_entity_poly.type
_entity_poly.pdbx_seq_one_letter_code
_entity_poly.pdbx_strand_id
1 'polypeptide(L)'
;MTKGYKLLGYKLADNIFYCLHHREIITLRGTRTQVQLRSTMACLLEYLLAHGRERLVSDEELMINVWEKIISALPRSAYGRLFRA
;
A
#
# COMPACT_ATOMS: atom_id res chain seq x y z
N MET A 1 14.03 29.36 0.18
CA MET A 1 13.01 28.49 0.80
C MET A 1 12.23 27.80 -0.31
N THR A 2 12.64 26.61 -0.73
CA THR A 2 11.82 25.82 -1.68
C THR A 2 10.62 25.29 -0.90
N LYS A 3 9.42 25.79 -1.22
CA LYS A 3 8.18 25.20 -0.70
C LYS A 3 8.06 23.80 -1.30
N GLY A 4 8.55 22.79 -0.58
CA GLY A 4 8.44 21.40 -0.99
C GLY A 4 6.97 20.97 -0.94
N TYR A 5 6.44 20.54 -2.08
CA TYR A 5 5.15 19.86 -2.11
C TYR A 5 5.35 18.45 -1.54
N LYS A 6 4.50 18.04 -0.58
CA LYS A 6 4.49 16.69 -0.02
C LYS A 6 3.33 15.90 -0.62
N LEU A 7 3.61 14.71 -1.14
CA LEU A 7 2.57 13.79 -1.59
C LEU A 7 1.74 13.33 -0.39
N LEU A 8 0.45 13.66 -0.40
CA LEU A 8 -0.49 13.28 0.67
C LEU A 8 -1.15 11.93 0.41
N GLY A 9 -1.31 11.56 -0.86
CA GLY A 9 -2.04 10.36 -1.25
C GLY A 9 -2.50 10.40 -2.70
N TYR A 10 -3.38 9.46 -3.05
CA TYR A 10 -3.83 9.22 -4.41
C TYR A 10 -5.35 9.20 -4.48
N LYS A 11 -5.92 9.90 -5.47
CA LYS A 11 -7.34 9.75 -5.81
C LYS A 11 -7.49 8.46 -6.62
N LEU A 12 -8.09 7.43 -6.03
CA LEU A 12 -8.28 6.13 -6.68
C LEU A 12 -9.52 6.11 -7.58
N ALA A 13 -10.57 6.80 -7.15
CA ALA A 13 -11.82 6.99 -7.88
C ALA A 13 -12.47 8.32 -7.46
N ASP A 14 -13.61 8.69 -8.04
CA ASP A 14 -14.22 9.99 -7.78
C ASP A 14 -14.48 10.30 -6.31
N ASN A 15 -14.89 9.29 -5.55
CA ASN A 15 -15.18 9.42 -4.13
C ASN A 15 -14.23 8.61 -3.26
N ILE A 16 -13.09 8.14 -3.77
CA ILE A 16 -12.16 7.28 -3.03
C ILE A 16 -10.76 7.89 -3.05
N PHE A 17 -10.23 8.13 -1.86
CA PHE A 17 -8.88 8.65 -1.65
C PHE A 17 -8.06 7.68 -0.82
N TYR A 18 -6.85 7.37 -1.26
CA TYR A 18 -5.88 6.65 -0.48
C TYR A 18 -4.92 7.63 0.19
N CYS A 19 -4.95 7.71 1.51
CA CYS A 19 -4.04 8.54 2.29
C CYS A 19 -2.72 7.80 2.55
N LEU A 20 -1.62 8.34 2.00
CA LEU A 20 -0.31 7.70 2.08
C LEU A 20 0.25 7.70 3.51
N HIS A 21 -0.01 8.77 4.27
CA HIS A 21 0.55 8.91 5.62
C HIS A 21 -0.09 7.93 6.61
N HIS A 22 -1.39 7.74 6.52
CA HIS A 22 -2.14 6.86 7.42
C HIS A 22 -2.36 5.45 6.83
N ARG A 23 -2.00 5.22 5.56
CA ARG A 23 -2.21 3.94 4.86
C ARG A 23 -3.66 3.46 4.94
N GLU A 24 -4.57 4.34 4.56
CA GLU A 24 -6.00 4.12 4.65
C GLU A 24 -6.73 4.57 3.39
N ILE A 25 -7.83 3.88 3.09
CA ILE A 25 -8.75 4.24 2.02
C ILE A 25 -9.94 4.97 2.65
N ILE A 26 -10.21 6.18 2.16
CA ILE A 26 -11.22 7.09 2.68
C ILE A 26 -12.25 7.36 1.59
N THR A 27 -13.51 7.26 1.94
CA THR A 27 -14.61 7.76 1.10
C THR A 27 -14.80 9.26 1.30
N LEU A 28 -14.77 10.03 0.20
CA LEU A 28 -14.83 11.49 0.23
C LEU A 28 -16.26 12.05 0.30
N ARG A 29 -17.27 11.25 -0.08
CA ARG A 29 -18.68 11.63 -0.11
C ARG A 29 -19.57 10.51 0.41
N GLY A 30 -20.74 10.87 0.95
CA GLY A 30 -21.69 9.93 1.54
C GLY A 30 -21.29 9.51 2.96
N THR A 31 -21.74 8.33 3.40
CA THR A 31 -21.39 7.80 4.71
C THR A 31 -19.89 7.55 4.80
N ARG A 32 -19.23 8.28 5.71
CA ARG A 32 -17.78 8.20 5.91
C ARG A 32 -17.39 6.77 6.29
N THR A 33 -16.80 6.09 5.33
CA THR A 33 -16.14 4.78 5.50
C THR A 33 -14.64 4.98 5.35
N GLN A 34 -13.89 4.46 6.32
CA GLN A 34 -12.44 4.51 6.39
C GLN A 34 -11.93 3.09 6.60
N VAL A 35 -11.04 2.63 5.72
CA VAL A 35 -10.47 1.28 5.76
C VAL A 35 -8.98 1.39 5.96
N GLN A 36 -8.52 1.01 7.15
CA GLN A 36 -7.09 0.91 7.45
C GLN A 36 -6.51 -0.30 6.70
N LEU A 37 -5.47 -0.07 5.90
CA LEU A 37 -4.76 -1.16 5.25
C LEU A 37 -3.73 -1.77 6.21
N ARG A 38 -3.64 -3.10 6.21
CA ARG A 38 -2.51 -3.81 6.82
C ARG A 38 -1.24 -3.52 6.02
N SER A 39 -0.07 -3.64 6.65
CA SER A 39 1.23 -3.32 6.02
C SER A 39 1.42 -3.96 4.66
N THR A 40 1.07 -5.23 4.48
CA THR A 40 1.17 -5.93 3.20
C THR A 40 0.29 -5.31 2.12
N MET A 41 -0.96 -4.99 2.44
CA MET A 41 -1.91 -4.38 1.51
C MET A 41 -1.44 -2.98 1.10
N ALA A 42 -0.93 -2.19 2.05
CA ALA A 42 -0.40 -0.86 1.78
C ALA A 42 0.85 -0.92 0.89
N CYS A 43 1.83 -1.78 1.22
CA CYS A 43 3.04 -1.92 0.42
C CYS A 43 2.73 -2.39 -1.01
N LEU A 44 1.82 -3.34 -1.18
CA LEU A 44 1.37 -3.78 -2.50
C LEU A 44 0.75 -2.63 -3.29
N LEU A 45 -0.22 -1.92 -2.68
CA LEU A 45 -0.91 -0.81 -3.35
C LEU A 45 0.07 0.31 -3.72
N GLU A 46 0.95 0.72 -2.80
CA GLU A 46 1.97 1.74 -3.04
C GLU A 46 2.91 1.34 -4.19
N TYR A 47 3.31 0.07 -4.27
CA TYR A 47 4.15 -0.45 -5.35
C TYR A 47 3.43 -0.42 -6.70
N LEU A 48 2.19 -0.89 -6.75
CA LEU A 48 1.38 -0.86 -7.97
C LEU A 48 1.11 0.58 -8.45
N LEU A 49 0.88 1.53 -7.55
CA LEU A 49 0.71 2.94 -7.91
C LEU A 49 1.99 3.57 -8.47
N ALA A 50 3.16 3.14 -7.98
CA ALA A 50 4.45 3.65 -8.45
C ALA A 50 4.88 3.04 -9.81
N HIS A 51 4.58 1.77 -10.07
CA HIS A 51 5.14 1.03 -11.20
C HIS A 51 4.11 0.55 -12.24
N GLY A 52 2.86 0.37 -11.83
CA GLY A 52 1.79 -0.19 -12.67
C GLY A 52 1.32 0.72 -13.81
N ARG A 53 1.76 1.98 -13.82
CA ARG A 53 1.44 2.91 -14.92
C ARG A 53 2.27 2.64 -16.17
N GLU A 54 3.50 2.17 -16.01
CA GLU A 54 4.45 2.00 -17.12
C GLU A 54 4.34 0.62 -17.76
N ARG A 55 4.03 -0.39 -16.95
CA ARG A 55 3.92 -1.78 -17.39
C ARG A 55 3.10 -2.62 -16.43
N LEU A 56 2.73 -3.81 -16.90
CA LEU A 56 2.25 -4.86 -16.03
C LEU A 56 3.36 -5.26 -15.05
N VAL A 57 3.00 -5.31 -13.77
CA VAL A 57 3.87 -5.80 -12.70
C VAL A 57 3.65 -7.30 -12.59
N SER A 58 4.71 -8.11 -12.68
CA SER A 58 4.59 -9.57 -12.61
C SER A 58 4.52 -10.07 -11.17
N ASP A 59 4.03 -11.29 -10.99
CA ASP A 59 3.97 -11.92 -9.67
C ASP A 59 5.37 -12.11 -9.07
N GLU A 60 6.38 -12.50 -9.87
CA GLU A 60 7.76 -12.62 -9.40
C GLU A 60 8.29 -11.30 -8.86
N GLU A 61 7.98 -10.20 -9.53
CA GLU A 61 8.38 -8.88 -9.09
C GLU A 61 7.71 -8.49 -7.78
N LEU A 62 6.42 -8.78 -7.62
CA LEU A 62 5.70 -8.55 -6.37
C LEU A 62 6.29 -9.40 -5.24
N MET A 63 6.64 -10.66 -5.51
CA MET A 63 7.24 -11.55 -4.53
C MET A 63 8.54 -10.95 -3.97
N ILE A 64 9.42 -10.45 -4.84
CA ILE A 64 10.71 -9.86 -4.44
C ILE A 64 10.53 -8.47 -3.82
N ASN A 65 9.78 -7.59 -4.47
CA ASN A 65 9.78 -6.16 -4.13
C ASN A 65 8.77 -5.78 -3.04
N VAL A 66 7.80 -6.65 -2.75
CA VAL A 66 6.78 -6.45 -1.73
C VAL A 66 6.86 -7.53 -0.66
N TRP A 67 6.71 -8.82 -1.01
CA TRP A 67 6.59 -9.89 -0.01
C TRP A 67 7.90 -10.16 0.73
N GLU A 68 9.02 -10.32 0.04
CA GLU A 68 10.32 -10.54 0.70
C GLU A 68 10.70 -9.37 1.61
N LYS A 69 10.41 -8.13 1.22
CA LYS A 69 10.62 -6.96 2.08
C LYS A 69 9.79 -7.03 3.35
N ILE A 70 8.52 -7.42 3.25
CA ILE A 70 7.64 -7.57 4.42
C ILE A 70 8.14 -8.68 5.33
N ILE A 71 8.51 -9.83 4.76
CA ILE A 71 9.04 -10.98 5.50
C ILE A 71 10.33 -10.59 6.20
N SER A 72 11.26 -9.93 5.51
CA SER A 72 12.54 -9.49 6.09
C SER A 72 12.39 -8.46 7.22
N ALA A 73 11.31 -7.67 7.20
CA ALA A 73 10.98 -6.69 8.24
C ALA A 73 10.27 -7.31 9.46
N LEU A 74 9.82 -8.57 9.37
CA LEU A 74 9.19 -9.25 10.48
C LEU A 74 10.25 -9.88 11.42
N PRO A 75 10.02 -9.84 12.75
CA PRO A 75 10.86 -10.58 13.68
C PRO A 75 10.76 -12.08 13.40
N ARG A 76 11.87 -12.83 13.59
CA ARG A 76 11.94 -14.27 13.27
C ARG A 76 10.84 -15.11 13.95
N SER A 77 10.32 -14.65 15.08
CA SER A 77 9.20 -15.27 15.80
C SER A 77 7.85 -15.18 15.08
N ALA A 78 7.70 -14.30 14.09
CA ALA A 78 6.47 -14.11 13.33
C ALA A 78 6.37 -15.01 12.09
N TYR A 79 7.45 -15.65 11.66
CA TYR A 79 7.46 -16.49 10.46
C TYR A 79 6.46 -17.66 10.54
N GLY A 80 6.25 -18.24 11.71
CA GLY A 80 5.28 -19.34 11.92
C GLY A 80 3.80 -18.95 11.71
N ARG A 81 3.48 -17.64 11.64
CA ARG A 81 2.12 -17.13 11.39
C ARG A 81 1.83 -16.84 9.92
N LEU A 82 2.84 -16.87 9.05
CA LEU A 82 2.68 -16.56 7.62
C LEU A 82 2.13 -17.73 6.79
N PHE A 83 2.14 -18.96 7.32
CA PHE A 83 1.82 -20.19 6.58
C PHE A 83 0.63 -20.99 7.13
N ARG A 84 -0.18 -20.40 8.03
CA ARG A 84 -1.41 -21.05 8.50
C ARG A 84 -2.60 -20.47 7.73
N ALA A 85 -3.15 -21.29 6.83
CA ALA A 85 -4.41 -21.07 6.14
C ALA A 85 -5.60 -21.24 7.11
#